data_AF-A0A7W2JMA2-F1
#
_entry.id   AF-A0A7W2JMA2-F1
#
_cell.length_a   1.000
_cell.length_b   1.000
_cell.length_c   1.000
_cell.angle_alpha   90.00
_cell.angle_beta   90.00
_cell.angle_gamma   90.00
#
_symmetry.space_group_name_H-M   'P 1'
#
loop_
_entity.id
_entity.type
_entity.pdbx_description
1 polymer ?
#
loop_
_entity_poly.entity_id
_entity_poly.type
_entity_poly.pdbx_seq_one_letter_code
_entity_poly.pdbx_strand_id
1 'polypeptide(L)'
;MTIKTIGRCLGQAQDGSLWFFCTGCDAPHSLHVGSGSGPRWGYNGNPEAPTFTPSVLVRGTQRLTDEEHQALMAGEKVEPRPFVCHSFVTDGRIQYLGDCTHGLAGQTVELPEWEVAWSSW
;
A
#
# COMPACT_ATOMS: atom_id res chain seq x y z
N MET A 1 11.44 -12.51 4.10
CA MET A 1 11.83 -11.44 3.14
C MET A 1 12.37 -10.29 3.97
N THR A 2 13.61 -9.84 3.73
CA THR A 2 14.20 -8.75 4.53
C THR A 2 13.99 -7.44 3.81
N ILE A 3 13.23 -6.52 4.42
CA ILE A 3 13.05 -5.15 3.94
C ILE A 3 13.89 -4.24 4.85
N LYS A 4 14.83 -3.50 4.26
CA LYS A 4 15.70 -2.57 4.98
C LYS A 4 15.05 -1.19 5.01
N THR A 5 14.96 -0.53 6.16
CA THR A 5 14.58 0.88 6.25
C THR A 5 15.58 1.75 5.48
N ILE A 6 15.11 2.64 4.61
CA ILE A 6 15.96 3.55 3.83
C ILE A 6 15.65 5.04 4.09
N GLY A 7 14.61 5.33 4.86
CA GLY A 7 14.25 6.66 5.36
C GLY A 7 12.94 6.62 6.13
N ARG A 8 12.43 7.78 6.55
CA ARG A 8 11.19 7.87 7.34
C ARG A 8 10.02 7.12 6.72
N CYS A 9 9.77 7.24 5.42
CA CYS A 9 8.58 6.68 4.80
C CYS A 9 8.78 5.33 4.13
N LEU A 10 10.04 4.96 3.83
CA LEU A 10 10.32 3.88 2.89
C LEU A 10 11.20 2.77 3.46
N GLY A 11 10.84 1.54 3.09
CA GLY A 11 11.70 0.37 3.10
C GLY A 11 12.15 -0.02 1.69
N GLN A 12 13.22 -0.82 1.60
CA GLN A 12 13.70 -1.40 0.34
C GLN A 12 14.00 -2.89 0.51
N ALA A 13 13.47 -3.71 -0.42
CA ALA A 13 13.77 -5.13 -0.47
C ALA A 13 15.03 -5.42 -1.31
N GLN A 14 15.54 -6.66 -1.23
CA GLN A 14 16.77 -7.06 -1.92
C GLN A 14 16.68 -6.96 -3.46
N ASP A 15 15.49 -7.07 -4.03
CA ASP A 15 15.23 -6.91 -5.46
C ASP A 15 15.17 -5.43 -5.90
N GLY A 16 15.41 -4.50 -4.97
CA GLY A 16 15.40 -3.06 -5.21
C GLY A 16 14.02 -2.42 -5.16
N SER A 17 12.94 -3.19 -4.98
CA SER A 17 11.59 -2.63 -4.82
C SER A 17 11.52 -1.72 -3.59
N LEU A 18 10.80 -0.61 -3.73
CA LEU A 18 10.54 0.35 -2.66
C LEU A 18 9.19 0.07 -2.03
N TRP A 19 9.14 0.15 -0.71
CA TRP A 19 7.99 -0.21 0.09
C TRP A 19 7.56 0.98 0.94
N PHE A 20 6.26 1.28 0.98
CA PHE A 20 5.68 2.26 1.89
C PHE A 20 4.45 1.65 2.55
N PHE A 21 4.09 2.12 3.74
CA PHE A 21 2.90 1.62 4.43
C PHE A 21 1.66 2.44 4.04
N CYS A 22 0.63 1.78 3.56
CA CYS A 22 -0.63 2.41 3.14
C CYS A 22 -1.66 2.33 4.27
N THR A 23 -1.96 3.45 4.93
CA THR A 23 -2.95 3.50 6.01
C THR A 23 -4.36 3.08 5.55
N GLY A 24 -4.72 3.34 4.29
CA GLY A 24 -6.04 2.98 3.75
C GLY A 24 -6.23 1.49 3.55
N CYS A 25 -5.14 0.78 3.24
CA CYS A 25 -5.14 -0.69 3.12
C CYS A 25 -4.75 -1.39 4.43
N ASP A 26 -4.21 -0.64 5.39
CA ASP A 26 -3.56 -1.17 6.59
C ASP A 26 -2.51 -2.25 6.25
N ALA A 27 -1.73 -1.97 5.21
CA ALA A 27 -0.78 -2.91 4.64
C ALA A 27 0.35 -2.20 3.87
N PRO A 28 1.52 -2.81 3.78
CA PRO A 28 2.60 -2.30 2.95
C PRO A 28 2.31 -2.46 1.46
N HIS A 29 2.62 -1.42 0.68
CA HIS A 29 2.60 -1.45 -0.77
C HIS A 29 4.03 -1.50 -1.30
N SER A 30 4.28 -2.28 -2.35
CA SER A 30 5.57 -2.40 -3.00
C SER A 30 5.52 -1.85 -4.42
N LEU A 31 6.57 -1.10 -4.80
CA LEU A 31 6.72 -0.51 -6.13
C LEU A 31 8.10 -0.84 -6.69
N HIS A 32 8.13 -1.25 -7.95
CA HIS A 32 9.38 -1.27 -8.72
C HIS A 32 9.57 0.09 -9.38
N VAL A 33 10.78 0.66 -9.25
CA VAL A 33 11.11 1.99 -9.77
C VAL A 33 12.17 1.93 -10.86
N GLY A 34 12.19 2.92 -11.75
CA GLY A 34 13.17 3.01 -12.84
C GLY A 34 12.88 2.08 -14.02
N SER A 35 13.91 1.64 -14.73
CA SER A 35 13.76 0.80 -15.92
C SER A 35 13.57 -0.68 -15.57
N GLY A 36 12.78 -1.41 -16.37
CA GLY A 36 12.61 -2.86 -16.23
C GLY A 36 11.30 -3.37 -16.80
N SER A 37 11.05 -4.67 -16.66
CA SER A 37 9.84 -5.33 -17.15
C SER A 37 8.64 -5.15 -16.20
N GLY A 38 7.45 -4.92 -16.75
CA GLY A 38 6.23 -4.73 -15.97
C GLY A 38 6.08 -3.31 -15.43
N PRO A 39 5.14 -3.07 -14.51
CA PRO A 39 4.85 -1.74 -13.98
C PRO A 39 6.10 -1.10 -13.34
N ARG A 40 6.38 0.15 -13.70
CA ARG A 40 7.54 0.91 -13.23
C ARG A 40 7.16 2.35 -12.92
N TRP A 41 7.51 2.79 -11.71
CA TRP A 41 7.27 4.15 -11.26
C TRP A 41 8.53 5.00 -11.38
N GLY A 42 8.34 6.26 -11.76
CA GLY A 42 9.29 7.31 -11.44
C GLY A 42 9.31 7.55 -9.93
N TYR A 43 10.48 7.86 -9.41
CA TYR A 43 10.72 8.14 -8.00
C TYR A 43 11.66 9.35 -7.89
N ASN A 44 11.35 10.30 -7.01
CA ASN A 44 12.14 11.51 -6.82
C ASN A 44 13.47 11.29 -6.07
N GLY A 45 13.74 10.07 -5.57
CA GLY A 45 14.98 9.77 -4.84
C GLY A 45 14.95 10.12 -3.36
N ASN A 46 13.84 10.64 -2.83
CA ASN A 46 13.74 11.09 -1.44
C ASN A 46 12.93 10.09 -0.57
N PRO A 47 13.57 9.33 0.34
CA PRO A 47 12.86 8.35 1.18
C PRO A 47 12.18 8.98 2.41
N GLU A 48 12.43 10.25 2.69
CA GLU A 48 11.81 11.02 3.78
C GLU A 48 10.47 11.65 3.36
N ALA A 49 10.41 12.06 2.09
CA ALA A 49 9.24 12.66 1.44
C ALA A 49 9.12 12.13 0.00
N PRO A 50 8.75 10.85 -0.18
CA PRO A 50 8.72 10.22 -1.48
C PRO A 50 7.62 10.79 -2.37
N THR A 51 7.94 10.87 -3.66
CA THR A 51 6.98 11.12 -4.73
C THR A 51 7.13 10.01 -5.76
N PHE A 52 6.02 9.35 -6.09
CA PHE A 52 5.94 8.31 -7.11
C PHE A 52 5.06 8.76 -8.27
N THR A 53 5.48 8.45 -9.50
CA THR A 53 4.69 8.74 -10.72
C THR A 53 4.64 7.52 -11.63
N PRO A 54 3.48 7.14 -12.20
CA PRO A 54 2.15 7.74 -12.04
C PRO A 54 1.50 7.37 -10.68
N SER A 55 0.16 7.42 -10.59
CA SER A 55 -0.59 6.92 -9.43
C SER A 55 -0.29 5.45 -9.13
N VAL A 56 -0.57 5.04 -7.89
CA VAL A 56 -0.47 3.67 -7.39
C VAL A 56 -1.87 3.08 -7.36
N LEU A 57 -2.05 1.91 -7.96
CA LEU A 57 -3.34 1.23 -8.04
C LEU A 57 -3.20 -0.21 -7.54
N VAL A 58 -3.87 -0.50 -6.44
CA VAL A 58 -3.99 -1.83 -5.86
C VAL A 58 -5.40 -2.33 -6.05
N ARG A 59 -5.52 -3.54 -6.62
CA ARG A 59 -6.77 -4.28 -6.76
C ARG A 59 -6.66 -5.61 -6.05
N GLY A 60 -7.72 -6.02 -5.38
CA GLY A 60 -7.78 -7.29 -4.67
C GLY A 60 -9.19 -7.60 -4.20
N THR A 61 -9.27 -8.32 -3.10
CA THR A 61 -10.52 -8.62 -2.40
C THR A 61 -10.46 -8.05 -0.99
N GLN A 62 -11.58 -7.55 -0.48
CA GLN A 62 -11.66 -7.07 0.90
C GLN A 62 -11.31 -8.20 1.87
N ARG A 63 -10.67 -7.84 2.98
CA ARG A 63 -10.42 -8.76 4.10
C ARG A 63 -11.76 -9.25 4.65
N LEU A 64 -11.81 -10.52 5.03
CA LEU A 64 -12.94 -11.09 5.74
C LEU A 64 -13.02 -10.49 7.14
N THR A 65 -14.23 -10.25 7.65
CA THR A 65 -14.43 -10.03 9.08
C THR A 65 -14.20 -11.34 9.85
N ASP A 66 -14.06 -11.26 11.17
CA ASP A 66 -13.91 -12.46 11.99
C ASP A 66 -15.14 -13.38 11.89
N GLU A 67 -16.34 -12.81 11.78
CA GLU A 67 -17.59 -13.55 11.57
C GLU A 67 -17.64 -14.22 10.20
N GLU A 68 -17.24 -13.51 9.14
CA GLU A 68 -17.16 -14.07 7.79
C GLU A 68 -16.12 -15.19 7.71
N HIS A 69 -14.98 -15.01 8.37
CA HIS A 69 -13.96 -16.06 8.47
C HIS A 69 -14.51 -17.29 9.21
N GLN A 70 -15.23 -17.10 10.32
CA GLN A 70 -15.89 -18.20 11.04
C GLN A 70 -16.93 -18.92 10.19
N ALA A 71 -17.79 -18.20 9.47
CA ALA A 71 -18.77 -18.77 8.56
C ALA A 71 -18.09 -19.61 7.47
N LEU A 72 -17.02 -19.10 6.86
CA LEU A 72 -16.23 -19.84 5.87
C LEU A 72 -15.63 -21.11 6.45
N MET A 73 -15.07 -21.05 7.67
CA MET A 73 -14.52 -22.22 8.37
C MET A 73 -15.58 -23.25 8.78
N ALA A 74 -16.84 -22.81 8.98
CA ALA A 74 -18.00 -23.67 9.19
C ALA A 74 -18.55 -24.30 7.89
N GLY A 75 -17.95 -24.00 6.74
CA GLY A 75 -18.35 -24.52 5.43
C GLY A 75 -19.42 -23.67 4.73
N GLU A 76 -19.74 -22.50 5.25
CA GLU A 76 -20.65 -21.56 4.59
C GLU A 76 -19.94 -20.82 3.43
N LYS A 77 -20.74 -20.25 2.53
CA LYS A 77 -20.23 -19.47 1.41
C LYS A 77 -20.12 -18.00 1.79
N VAL A 78 -18.92 -17.43 1.65
CA VAL A 78 -18.70 -15.99 1.70
C VAL A 78 -18.31 -15.49 0.31
N GLU A 79 -19.09 -14.57 -0.25
CA GLU A 79 -18.80 -14.00 -1.56
C GLU A 79 -17.62 -13.01 -1.46
N PRO A 80 -16.58 -13.14 -2.30
CA PRO A 80 -15.48 -12.19 -2.33
C PRO A 80 -15.96 -10.80 -2.74
N ARG A 81 -15.66 -9.79 -1.92
CA ARG A 81 -15.96 -8.40 -2.23
C ARG A 81 -14.74 -7.76 -2.91
N PRO A 82 -14.87 -7.14 -4.09
CA PRO A 82 -13.76 -6.44 -4.73
C PRO A 82 -13.19 -5.32 -3.85
N PHE A 83 -11.89 -5.14 -3.90
CA PHE A 83 -11.17 -4.07 -3.21
C PHE A 83 -10.34 -3.25 -4.19
N VAL A 84 -10.40 -1.92 -4.05
CA VAL A 84 -9.59 -0.96 -4.80
C VAL A 84 -8.97 0.04 -3.82
N CYS A 85 -7.67 0.25 -3.96
CA CYS A 85 -6.97 1.42 -3.42
C CYS A 85 -6.24 2.10 -4.57
N HIS A 86 -6.58 3.35 -4.84
CA HIS A 86 -5.99 4.16 -5.89
C HIS A 86 -5.50 5.48 -5.29
N SER A 87 -4.22 5.77 -5.43
CA SER A 87 -3.63 6.94 -4.76
C SER A 87 -2.52 7.61 -5.54
N PHE A 88 -2.29 8.88 -5.25
CA PHE A 88 -1.03 9.56 -5.53
C PHE A 88 -0.20 9.58 -4.25
N VAL A 89 1.10 9.33 -4.39
CA VAL A 89 2.07 9.54 -3.32
C VAL A 89 2.96 10.70 -3.73
N THR A 90 2.92 11.79 -2.96
CA THR A 90 3.63 13.03 -3.28
C THR A 90 4.07 13.71 -1.99
N ASP A 91 5.34 14.08 -1.94
CA ASP A 91 5.98 14.79 -0.83
C ASP A 91 5.70 14.15 0.55
N GLY A 92 5.77 12.80 0.59
CA GLY A 92 5.57 12.05 1.83
C GLY A 92 4.12 11.92 2.29
N ARG A 93 3.16 12.29 1.44
CA ARG A 93 1.72 12.16 1.69
C ARG A 93 1.08 11.21 0.69
N ILE A 94 0.00 10.58 1.11
CA ILE A 94 -0.85 9.75 0.25
C ILE A 94 -2.19 10.43 0.08
N GLN A 95 -2.52 10.77 -1.17
CA GLN A 95 -3.83 11.26 -1.59
C GLN A 95 -4.60 10.09 -2.18
N TYR A 96 -5.66 9.66 -1.51
CA TYR A 96 -6.56 8.61 -1.99
C TYR A 96 -7.57 9.19 -2.97
N LEU A 97 -7.79 8.49 -4.08
CA LEU A 97 -8.75 8.89 -5.10
C LEU A 97 -10.16 8.40 -4.77
N GLY A 98 -11.14 8.96 -5.49
CA GLY A 98 -12.57 8.73 -5.21
C GLY A 98 -13.05 7.31 -5.53
N ASP A 99 -12.26 6.53 -6.26
CA ASP A 99 -12.54 5.13 -6.63
C ASP A 99 -11.98 4.11 -5.62
N CYS A 100 -11.40 4.55 -4.49
CA CYS A 100 -11.05 3.69 -3.38
C CYS A 100 -12.29 3.06 -2.73
N THR A 101 -12.20 1.79 -2.34
CA THR A 101 -13.27 1.07 -1.60
C THR A 101 -13.06 1.05 -0.08
N HIS A 102 -11.95 1.61 0.42
CA HIS A 102 -11.69 1.76 1.86
C HIS A 102 -12.14 3.14 2.37
N GLY A 103 -12.30 3.28 3.69
CA GLY A 103 -12.89 4.47 4.33
C GLY A 103 -12.10 5.78 4.19
N LEU A 104 -10.90 5.75 3.62
CA LEU A 104 -10.07 6.94 3.36
C LEU A 104 -10.22 7.50 1.94
N ALA A 105 -11.17 7.01 1.13
CA ALA A 105 -11.43 7.52 -0.20
C ALA A 105 -11.61 9.05 -0.22
N GLY A 106 -10.92 9.73 -1.15
CA GLY A 106 -10.93 11.19 -1.28
C GLY A 106 -10.16 11.95 -0.20
N GLN A 107 -9.50 11.28 0.75
CA GLN A 107 -8.72 11.92 1.81
C GLN A 107 -7.22 11.95 1.46
N THR A 108 -6.51 12.90 2.07
CA THR A 108 -5.05 12.96 2.04
C THR A 108 -4.51 12.82 3.45
N VAL A 109 -3.59 11.89 3.67
CA VAL A 109 -2.94 11.67 4.96
C VAL A 109 -1.41 11.64 4.80
N GLU A 110 -0.70 11.85 5.90
CA GLU A 110 0.76 11.64 5.94
C GLU A 110 1.07 10.15 5.76
N LEU A 111 2.15 9.84 5.03
CA LEU A 111 2.73 8.50 5.12
C LEU A 111 3.25 8.30 6.55
N PRO A 112 2.89 7.17 7.19
CA PRO A 112 3.41 6.85 8.50
C PRO A 112 4.91 6.57 8.43
N GLU A 113 5.57 6.59 9.59
CA GLU A 113 6.95 6.16 9.70
C GLU A 113 7.05 4.65 9.39
N TRP A 114 7.86 4.30 8.40
CA TRP A 114 8.00 2.94 7.88
C TRP A 114 8.33 1.95 8.97
N GLU A 115 9.34 2.23 9.78
CA GLU A 115 9.82 1.30 10.80
C GLU A 115 8.78 1.05 11.90
N VAL A 116 8.03 2.08 12.29
CA VAL A 116 6.94 1.98 13.27
C VAL A 116 5.75 1.20 12.70
N ALA A 117 5.31 1.55 11.50
CA ALA A 117 4.16 0.91 10.87
C ALA A 117 4.46 -0.56 10.51
N TRP A 118 5.64 -0.85 9.98
CA TRP A 118 6.06 -2.20 9.60
C TRP A 118 6.25 -3.13 10.81
N SER A 119 6.79 -2.64 11.92
CA SER A 119 6.98 -3.46 13.13
C SER A 119 5.67 -3.78 13.86
N SER A 120 4.60 -3.05 13.57
CA SER A 120 3.28 -3.22 14.17
C SER A 120 2.30 -4.04 13.32
N TRP A 121 2.74 -4.48 12.15
CA TRP A 121 1.95 -5.24 11.16
C TRP A 121 2.28 -6.74 11.22
#